data_AF-A0A1G2WE07-F1
#
_entry.id   AF-A0A1G2WE07-F1
#
_cell.length_a   1.000
_cell.length_b   1.000
_cell.length_c   1.000
_cell.angle_alpha   90.00
_cell.angle_beta   90.00
_cell.angle_gamma   90.00
#
_symmetry.space_group_name_H-M   'P 1'
#
loop_
_entity.id
_entity.type
_entity.pdbx_description
1 polymer ?
#
loop_
_entity_poly.entity_id
_entity_poly.type
_entity_poly.pdbx_seq_one_letter_code
_entity_poly.pdbx_strand_id
1 'polypeptide(L)'
;MKFIRLAYLLVLLFLFGCAQKFVLPEVDVPVSMPASVRKIPMTIGILVPDDAARKTEIWVQPEMNSNTVTLDAPTAKMLSQKAPQIFSSVFERVVLVRGEPYAPGIDAVLVPEVKKLGFLFATVPNFPMAKTKFESQVTVKSMLVDTTGMPVWEREVKAPTPSNRVYQMSPEDAWDVMMGKVVTESVIEALKATANEITFSKEINAFANRKSAPVNAAKTNPMPETVIQHMQQINTPAIPTATTAPTATTENLLPHTMQAERENYYAIVIGIEKYQSLPSSDYSKADATLVREHLKALGFADRNIEFIADEKATYSGIRKAVESWLPRRVSNNSKVVVYFAGHGAPEPQSGDSYLVPYDGDPNYLLETGYPLRRLYEKLEGLPAKEVIVLLDACFTGSGGRSVLAQGARSLVRVEKIDLKKDNIAVLTSTQGSQISTSSQEKKHGLFTYFLLKALNDGNRNLSDIYEYVRLRVENEAKRLNVEQSPAISPDPASVKGRFAL
;
A
#
# COMPACT_ATOMS: atom_id res chain seq x y z
N MET A 1 -24.42 10.00 -31.46
CA MET A 1 -24.25 8.86 -32.41
C MET A 1 -23.11 7.89 -32.07
N LYS A 2 -21.92 8.34 -31.62
CA LYS A 2 -20.81 7.43 -31.22
C LYS A 2 -21.15 6.55 -30.00
N PHE A 3 -21.87 7.11 -29.02
CA PHE A 3 -22.31 6.42 -27.79
C PHE A 3 -23.23 5.23 -28.01
N ILE A 4 -24.27 5.44 -28.82
CA ILE A 4 -25.23 4.40 -29.16
C ILE A 4 -24.50 3.27 -29.89
N ARG A 5 -23.52 3.57 -30.76
CA ARG A 5 -22.74 2.56 -31.48
C ARG A 5 -21.85 1.70 -30.57
N LEU A 6 -21.23 2.26 -29.52
CA LEU A 6 -20.34 1.51 -28.62
C LEU A 6 -21.12 0.61 -27.65
N ALA A 7 -22.23 1.12 -27.10
CA ALA A 7 -23.15 0.31 -26.29
C ALA A 7 -23.82 -0.79 -27.12
N TYR A 8 -24.23 -0.49 -28.36
CA TYR A 8 -24.70 -1.50 -29.31
C TYR A 8 -23.61 -2.54 -29.62
N LEU A 9 -22.36 -2.14 -29.81
CA LEU A 9 -21.26 -3.06 -30.13
C LEU A 9 -20.96 -4.03 -28.98
N LEU A 10 -20.96 -3.57 -27.73
CA LEU A 10 -20.73 -4.43 -26.57
C LEU A 10 -21.89 -5.41 -26.33
N VAL A 11 -23.13 -4.95 -26.45
CA VAL A 11 -24.31 -5.83 -26.34
C VAL A 11 -24.38 -6.81 -27.54
N LEU A 12 -24.02 -6.37 -28.75
CA LEU A 12 -23.83 -7.27 -29.90
C LEU A 12 -22.71 -8.28 -29.61
N LEU A 13 -21.58 -7.87 -29.03
CA LEU A 13 -20.50 -8.81 -28.68
C LEU A 13 -20.96 -9.85 -27.64
N PHE A 14 -21.83 -9.48 -26.71
CA PHE A 14 -22.51 -10.40 -25.80
C PHE A 14 -23.61 -11.25 -26.46
N LEU A 15 -24.03 -10.94 -27.69
CA LEU A 15 -24.97 -11.75 -28.47
C LEU A 15 -24.26 -12.64 -29.52
N PHE A 16 -23.00 -12.34 -29.86
CA PHE A 16 -22.27 -12.95 -30.98
C PHE A 16 -21.07 -13.84 -30.59
N GLY A 17 -20.96 -14.31 -29.33
CA GLY A 17 -20.16 -15.50 -29.01
C GLY A 17 -18.66 -15.30 -28.75
N CYS A 18 -18.19 -14.07 -28.46
CA CYS A 18 -16.78 -13.84 -28.15
C CYS A 18 -16.53 -13.85 -26.63
N ALA A 19 -15.49 -14.56 -26.19
CA ALA A 19 -15.02 -14.52 -24.81
C ALA A 19 -14.57 -13.10 -24.44
N GLN A 20 -15.16 -12.51 -23.39
CA GLN A 20 -14.81 -11.16 -22.92
C GLN A 20 -14.18 -11.21 -21.53
N LYS A 21 -13.09 -10.45 -21.35
CA LYS A 21 -12.44 -10.28 -20.06
C LYS A 21 -12.67 -8.87 -19.54
N PHE A 22 -13.22 -8.75 -18.34
CA PHE A 22 -13.36 -7.49 -17.63
C PHE A 22 -12.44 -7.46 -16.41
N VAL A 23 -11.51 -6.51 -16.42
CA VAL A 23 -10.66 -6.21 -15.28
C VAL A 23 -11.37 -5.13 -14.49
N LEU A 24 -11.98 -5.51 -13.37
CA LEU A 24 -12.74 -4.56 -12.57
C LEU A 24 -11.78 -3.63 -11.83
N PRO A 25 -11.95 -2.30 -11.96
CA PRO A 25 -11.19 -1.33 -11.19
C PRO A 25 -11.71 -1.30 -9.75
N GLU A 26 -10.92 -0.67 -8.91
CA GLU A 26 -11.35 -0.32 -7.56
C GLU A 26 -12.32 0.85 -7.64
N VAL A 27 -13.48 0.69 -6.99
CA VAL A 27 -14.48 1.74 -6.90
C VAL A 27 -14.78 1.98 -5.44
N ASP A 28 -14.63 3.23 -5.00
CA ASP A 28 -14.96 3.55 -3.62
C ASP A 28 -16.48 3.59 -3.43
N VAL A 29 -16.97 2.63 -2.65
CA VAL A 29 -18.36 2.53 -2.24
C VAL A 29 -18.43 2.77 -0.73
N PRO A 30 -19.18 3.79 -0.27
CA PRO A 30 -19.29 4.08 1.16
C PRO A 30 -20.05 2.97 1.89
N VAL A 31 -19.58 2.62 3.09
CA VAL A 31 -20.27 1.68 3.98
C VAL A 31 -21.24 2.47 4.86
N SER A 32 -22.54 2.18 4.77
CA SER A 32 -23.57 2.68 5.68
C SER A 32 -23.99 1.57 6.64
N MET A 33 -23.91 1.83 7.95
CA MET A 33 -24.24 0.85 9.01
C MET A 33 -25.49 1.28 9.79
N PRO A 34 -26.33 0.34 10.24
CA PRO A 34 -27.44 0.64 11.16
C PRO A 34 -26.92 1.10 12.54
N ALA A 35 -27.79 1.76 13.31
CA ALA A 35 -27.46 2.28 14.64
C ALA A 35 -27.03 1.18 15.63
N SER A 36 -26.11 1.53 16.51
CA SER A 36 -25.26 0.62 17.31
C SER A 36 -25.99 -0.47 18.10
N VAL A 37 -25.49 -1.70 17.95
CA VAL A 37 -25.74 -2.84 18.87
C VAL A 37 -24.62 -2.88 19.91
N ARG A 38 -24.86 -3.51 21.07
CA ARG A 38 -23.81 -3.78 22.06
C ARG A 38 -22.71 -4.64 21.42
N LYS A 39 -21.47 -4.15 21.43
CA LYS A 39 -20.31 -4.84 20.87
C LYS A 39 -19.94 -6.09 21.67
N ILE A 40 -19.41 -7.09 20.98
CA ILE A 40 -18.80 -8.29 21.57
C ILE A 40 -17.42 -7.90 22.13
N PRO A 41 -17.14 -8.17 23.43
CA PRO A 41 -15.91 -7.76 24.11
C PRO A 41 -14.73 -8.66 23.72
N MET A 42 -14.30 -8.55 22.46
CA MET A 42 -13.17 -9.28 21.90
C MET A 42 -12.35 -8.35 21.00
N THR A 43 -11.03 -8.55 21.01
CA THR A 43 -10.15 -8.10 19.93
C THR A 43 -10.09 -9.19 18.86
N ILE A 44 -10.55 -8.88 17.66
CA ILE A 44 -10.41 -9.80 16.52
C ILE A 44 -9.33 -9.33 15.54
N GLY A 45 -8.56 -10.29 15.03
CA GLY A 45 -7.75 -10.12 13.83
C GLY A 45 -8.60 -10.37 12.59
N ILE A 46 -8.47 -9.58 11.54
CA ILE A 46 -9.00 -9.90 10.21
C ILE A 46 -7.82 -10.36 9.35
N LEU A 47 -7.85 -11.61 8.93
CA LEU A 47 -6.86 -12.19 8.03
C LEU A 47 -7.50 -12.37 6.66
N VAL A 48 -7.03 -11.63 5.67
CA VAL A 48 -7.41 -11.84 4.27
C VAL A 48 -6.27 -12.60 3.61
N PRO A 49 -6.47 -13.86 3.15
CA PRO A 49 -5.40 -14.67 2.57
C PRO A 49 -4.77 -14.03 1.32
N ASP A 50 -3.43 -14.12 1.23
CA ASP A 50 -2.61 -13.46 0.19
C ASP A 50 -2.73 -14.13 -1.21
N ASP A 51 -3.19 -15.37 -1.27
CA ASP A 51 -3.33 -16.18 -2.49
C ASP A 51 -4.55 -15.78 -3.36
N ALA A 52 -5.41 -14.88 -2.88
CA ALA A 52 -6.63 -14.43 -3.55
C ALA A 52 -6.64 -12.91 -3.86
N ALA A 53 -5.46 -12.32 -4.13
CA ALA A 53 -5.28 -10.89 -4.41
C ALA A 53 -6.30 -10.34 -5.43
N ARG A 54 -6.56 -11.14 -6.47
CA ARG A 54 -7.69 -10.97 -7.37
C ARG A 54 -8.40 -12.30 -7.55
N LYS A 55 -9.73 -12.27 -7.59
CA LYS A 55 -10.54 -13.42 -7.96
C LYS A 55 -10.92 -13.30 -9.42
N THR A 56 -10.44 -14.24 -10.21
CA THR A 56 -10.86 -14.42 -11.60
C THR A 56 -11.92 -15.51 -11.67
N GLU A 57 -13.11 -15.18 -12.14
CA GLU A 57 -14.20 -16.13 -12.30
C GLU A 57 -14.70 -16.11 -13.75
N ILE A 58 -14.77 -17.31 -14.35
CA ILE A 58 -15.37 -17.50 -15.66
C ILE A 58 -16.85 -17.77 -15.42
N TRP A 59 -17.69 -16.88 -15.90
CA TRP A 59 -19.13 -16.95 -15.75
C TRP A 59 -19.80 -17.16 -17.11
N VAL A 60 -20.82 -18.02 -17.15
CA VAL A 60 -21.61 -18.33 -18.35
C VAL A 60 -23.04 -17.91 -18.10
N GLN A 61 -23.59 -17.11 -19.02
CA GLN A 61 -24.98 -16.69 -18.93
C GLN A 61 -25.91 -17.86 -19.31
N PRO A 62 -26.81 -18.32 -18.40
CA PRO A 62 -27.63 -19.50 -18.63
C PRO A 62 -28.50 -19.44 -19.88
N GLU A 63 -28.92 -18.24 -20.27
CA GLU A 63 -29.85 -18.01 -21.40
C GLU A 63 -29.15 -17.78 -22.75
N MET A 64 -27.81 -17.65 -22.78
CA MET A 64 -27.08 -17.26 -23.99
C MET A 64 -26.08 -18.28 -24.53
N ASN A 65 -25.98 -19.49 -23.95
CA ASN A 65 -25.30 -20.71 -24.46
C ASN A 65 -23.91 -20.63 -25.16
N SER A 66 -23.26 -19.48 -25.27
CA SER A 66 -21.96 -19.33 -25.96
C SER A 66 -21.07 -18.20 -25.43
N ASN A 67 -21.55 -17.31 -24.55
CA ASN A 67 -20.77 -16.18 -24.05
C ASN A 67 -20.16 -16.50 -22.69
N THR A 68 -18.84 -16.75 -22.68
CA THR A 68 -18.03 -16.82 -21.46
C THR A 68 -17.51 -15.44 -21.11
N VAL A 69 -17.77 -15.01 -19.88
CA VAL A 69 -17.28 -13.73 -19.34
C VAL A 69 -16.28 -14.02 -18.24
N THR A 70 -15.06 -13.53 -18.41
CA THR A 70 -14.03 -13.61 -17.37
C THR A 70 -14.05 -12.32 -16.56
N LEU A 71 -14.45 -12.40 -15.30
CA LEU A 71 -14.43 -11.29 -14.35
C LEU A 71 -13.18 -11.39 -13.50
N ASP A 72 -12.36 -10.36 -13.48
CA ASP A 72 -11.15 -10.29 -12.67
C ASP A 72 -11.29 -9.13 -11.67
N ALA A 73 -11.53 -9.43 -10.39
CA ALA A 73 -11.85 -8.44 -9.36
C ALA A 73 -10.85 -8.45 -8.19
N PRO A 74 -10.46 -7.28 -7.65
CA PRO A 74 -9.52 -7.17 -6.52
C PRO A 74 -10.20 -7.50 -5.17
N THR A 75 -10.72 -8.71 -5.01
CA THR A 75 -11.54 -9.14 -3.86
C THR A 75 -10.80 -9.05 -2.53
N ALA A 76 -9.50 -9.37 -2.47
CA ALA A 76 -8.72 -9.24 -1.24
C ALA A 76 -8.61 -7.77 -0.79
N LYS A 77 -8.46 -6.84 -1.74
CA LYS A 77 -8.43 -5.40 -1.45
C LYS A 77 -9.79 -4.89 -0.99
N MET A 78 -10.88 -5.33 -1.64
CA MET A 78 -12.25 -5.03 -1.21
C MET A 78 -12.50 -5.50 0.22
N LEU A 79 -12.14 -6.75 0.55
CA LEU A 79 -12.28 -7.31 1.89
C LEU A 79 -11.42 -6.56 2.91
N SER A 80 -10.16 -6.32 2.61
CA SER A 80 -9.22 -5.64 3.54
C SER A 80 -9.64 -4.21 3.87
N GLN A 81 -10.29 -3.52 2.94
CA GLN A 81 -10.80 -2.15 3.17
C GLN A 81 -12.15 -2.14 3.88
N LYS A 82 -13.08 -3.01 3.49
CA LYS A 82 -14.48 -2.93 3.94
C LYS A 82 -14.76 -3.78 5.17
N ALA A 83 -14.07 -4.90 5.36
CA ALA A 83 -14.26 -5.77 6.53
C ALA A 83 -13.92 -5.07 7.86
N PRO A 84 -12.78 -4.35 8.02
CA PRO A 84 -12.51 -3.65 9.28
C PRO A 84 -13.57 -2.59 9.60
N GLN A 85 -14.05 -1.86 8.60
CA GLN A 85 -15.10 -0.85 8.78
C GLN A 85 -16.39 -1.49 9.30
N ILE A 86 -16.80 -2.61 8.72
CA ILE A 86 -18.04 -3.30 9.07
C ILE A 86 -17.91 -3.98 10.44
N PHE A 87 -16.87 -4.79 10.66
CA PHE A 87 -16.72 -5.55 11.90
C PHE A 87 -16.35 -4.70 13.11
N SER A 88 -15.85 -3.47 12.92
CA SER A 88 -15.68 -2.51 14.02
C SER A 88 -17.00 -2.12 14.70
N SER A 89 -18.15 -2.36 14.05
CA SER A 89 -19.47 -2.20 14.66
C SER A 89 -19.90 -3.39 15.54
N VAL A 90 -19.26 -4.55 15.35
CA VAL A 90 -19.61 -5.81 16.03
C VAL A 90 -18.67 -6.08 17.20
N PHE A 91 -17.37 -5.85 17.03
CA PHE A 91 -16.34 -6.16 18.02
C PHE A 91 -15.76 -4.90 18.67
N GLU A 92 -15.23 -5.06 19.89
CA GLU A 92 -14.61 -3.98 20.65
C GLU A 92 -13.37 -3.44 19.94
N ARG A 93 -12.50 -4.34 19.45
CA ARG A 93 -11.31 -3.97 18.69
C ARG A 93 -11.17 -4.89 17.48
N VAL A 94 -10.84 -4.29 16.35
CA VAL A 94 -10.61 -5.01 15.08
C VAL A 94 -9.28 -4.54 14.53
N VAL A 95 -8.40 -5.49 14.21
CA VAL A 95 -7.09 -5.22 13.63
C VAL A 95 -6.91 -6.09 12.39
N LEU A 96 -6.29 -5.56 11.34
CA LEU A 96 -5.87 -6.39 10.21
C LEU A 96 -4.62 -7.18 10.62
N VAL A 97 -4.56 -8.49 10.37
CA VAL A 97 -3.42 -9.34 10.70
C VAL A 97 -2.82 -9.98 9.45
N ARG A 98 -1.53 -10.32 9.50
CA ARG A 98 -0.80 -10.98 8.42
C ARG A 98 -0.18 -12.27 8.94
N GLY A 99 -0.88 -13.39 8.74
CA GLY A 99 -0.45 -14.74 9.12
C GLY A 99 -0.17 -14.96 10.61
N GLU A 100 0.17 -16.20 10.97
CA GLU A 100 0.64 -16.53 12.32
C GLU A 100 2.15 -16.23 12.47
N PRO A 101 2.63 -15.88 13.68
CA PRO A 101 1.88 -15.74 14.93
C PRO A 101 1.18 -14.39 15.06
N TYR A 102 -0.04 -14.39 15.62
CA TYR A 102 -0.84 -13.19 15.81
C TYR A 102 -0.29 -12.31 16.95
N ALA A 103 -0.47 -11.00 16.82
CA ALA A 103 -0.02 -10.05 17.83
C ALA A 103 -0.63 -10.36 19.22
N PRO A 104 0.11 -10.11 20.33
CA PRO A 104 -0.41 -10.29 21.67
C PRO A 104 -1.71 -9.50 21.89
N GLY A 105 -2.71 -10.15 22.49
CA GLY A 105 -4.01 -9.54 22.77
C GLY A 105 -5.03 -9.62 21.62
N ILE A 106 -4.83 -10.53 20.68
CA ILE A 106 -5.87 -10.98 19.73
C ILE A 106 -6.59 -12.19 20.35
N ASP A 107 -7.92 -12.17 20.35
CA ASP A 107 -8.75 -13.21 20.95
C ASP A 107 -9.18 -14.28 19.93
N ALA A 108 -9.39 -13.87 18.68
CA ALA A 108 -9.75 -14.75 17.56
C ALA A 108 -9.41 -14.06 16.22
N VAL A 109 -9.36 -14.84 15.14
CA VAL A 109 -9.09 -14.34 13.79
C VAL A 109 -10.26 -14.65 12.86
N LEU A 110 -10.78 -13.63 12.21
CA LEU A 110 -11.82 -13.71 11.19
C LEU A 110 -11.18 -13.72 9.80
N VAL A 111 -11.50 -14.75 9.02
CA VAL A 111 -10.98 -15.00 7.69
C VAL A 111 -12.12 -14.90 6.67
N PRO A 112 -12.38 -13.73 6.09
CA PRO A 112 -13.35 -13.59 5.01
C PRO A 112 -12.71 -13.89 3.65
N GLU A 113 -13.44 -14.57 2.77
CA GLU A 113 -13.01 -14.93 1.42
C GLU A 113 -14.20 -14.85 0.45
N VAL A 114 -14.03 -14.19 -0.70
CA VAL A 114 -15.03 -14.23 -1.77
C VAL A 114 -14.97 -15.59 -2.46
N LYS A 115 -16.02 -16.41 -2.36
CA LYS A 115 -16.09 -17.75 -2.98
C LYS A 115 -16.65 -17.73 -4.40
N LYS A 116 -17.63 -16.87 -4.68
CA LYS A 116 -18.27 -16.74 -6.00
C LYS A 116 -18.46 -15.28 -6.38
N LEU A 117 -18.35 -15.01 -7.67
CA LEU A 117 -18.46 -13.72 -8.34
C LEU A 117 -19.09 -13.90 -9.73
N GLY A 118 -20.25 -13.29 -9.97
CA GLY A 118 -20.91 -13.29 -11.27
C GLY A 118 -21.91 -12.15 -11.44
N PHE A 119 -22.55 -12.08 -12.61
CA PHE A 119 -23.61 -11.12 -12.91
C PHE A 119 -24.73 -11.77 -13.71
N LEU A 120 -25.99 -11.38 -13.53
CA LEU A 120 -27.09 -11.73 -14.43
C LEU A 120 -27.52 -10.46 -15.17
N PHE A 121 -27.45 -10.47 -16.51
CA PHE A 121 -27.97 -9.37 -17.33
C PHE A 121 -29.44 -9.63 -17.66
N ALA A 122 -30.30 -8.67 -17.35
CA ALA A 122 -31.71 -8.70 -17.74
C ALA A 122 -32.02 -7.49 -18.62
N THR A 123 -32.29 -7.73 -19.90
CA THR A 123 -32.90 -6.74 -20.79
C THR A 123 -34.36 -6.54 -20.38
N VAL A 124 -34.73 -5.31 -20.03
CA VAL A 124 -36.11 -5.00 -19.68
C VAL A 124 -36.92 -4.83 -20.97
N PRO A 125 -38.03 -5.57 -21.17
CA PRO A 125 -38.90 -5.36 -22.32
C PRO A 125 -39.36 -3.90 -22.39
N ASN A 126 -39.35 -3.30 -23.59
CA ASN A 126 -39.78 -1.92 -23.87
C ASN A 126 -38.90 -0.78 -23.30
N PHE A 127 -37.67 -1.05 -22.82
CA PHE A 127 -36.74 0.00 -22.40
C PHE A 127 -35.60 0.21 -23.43
N PRO A 128 -35.22 1.48 -23.74
CA PRO A 128 -34.06 1.74 -24.58
C PRO A 128 -32.77 1.25 -23.90
N MET A 129 -31.81 0.71 -24.67
CA MET A 129 -30.54 0.10 -24.20
C MET A 129 -29.66 0.97 -23.28
N ALA A 130 -30.00 2.24 -23.06
CA ALA A 130 -29.36 3.12 -22.06
C ALA A 130 -29.75 2.79 -20.61
N LYS A 131 -30.68 1.85 -20.40
CA LYS A 131 -31.18 1.40 -19.09
C LYS A 131 -31.08 -0.12 -19.00
N THR A 132 -30.05 -0.61 -18.31
CA THR A 132 -29.81 -2.05 -18.11
C THR A 132 -30.00 -2.41 -16.66
N LYS A 133 -30.71 -3.51 -16.40
CA LYS A 133 -30.73 -4.14 -15.08
C LYS A 133 -29.68 -5.24 -15.06
N PHE A 134 -28.91 -5.29 -13.99
CA PHE A 134 -27.99 -6.39 -13.74
C PHE A 134 -27.98 -6.73 -12.26
N GLU A 135 -27.84 -8.02 -11.98
CA GLU A 135 -27.78 -8.56 -10.63
C GLU A 135 -26.41 -9.17 -10.40
N SER A 136 -25.69 -8.74 -9.38
CA SER A 136 -24.45 -9.39 -8.98
C SER A 136 -24.73 -10.66 -8.16
N GLN A 137 -23.87 -11.65 -8.36
CA GLN A 137 -23.86 -12.90 -7.63
C GLN A 137 -22.54 -12.99 -6.86
N VAL A 138 -22.50 -12.38 -5.68
CA VAL A 138 -21.33 -12.44 -4.78
C VAL A 138 -21.64 -13.35 -3.61
N THR A 139 -20.71 -14.24 -3.28
CA THR A 139 -20.78 -15.07 -2.07
C THR A 139 -19.50 -14.94 -1.27
N VAL A 140 -19.62 -14.61 0.01
CA VAL A 140 -18.49 -14.46 0.93
C VAL A 140 -18.56 -15.55 2.00
N LYS A 141 -17.49 -16.32 2.10
CA LYS A 141 -17.30 -17.30 3.18
C LYS A 141 -16.48 -16.64 4.28
N SER A 142 -16.95 -16.70 5.52
CA SER A 142 -16.27 -16.13 6.67
C SER A 142 -16.08 -17.20 7.74
N MET A 143 -14.84 -17.37 8.20
CA MET A 143 -14.48 -18.29 9.28
C MET A 143 -13.86 -17.53 10.44
N LEU A 144 -14.34 -17.77 11.66
CA LEU A 144 -13.71 -17.32 12.89
C LEU A 144 -12.91 -18.48 13.47
N VAL A 145 -11.61 -18.30 13.66
CA VAL A 145 -10.71 -19.27 14.31
C VAL A 145 -10.17 -18.70 15.61
N ASP A 146 -9.87 -19.56 16.58
CA ASP A 146 -9.15 -19.12 17.78
C ASP A 146 -7.65 -18.93 17.49
N THR A 147 -6.88 -18.48 18.49
CA THR A 147 -5.44 -18.22 18.35
C THR A 147 -4.60 -19.49 18.16
N THR A 148 -5.20 -20.67 18.22
CA THR A 148 -4.55 -21.97 17.94
C THR A 148 -4.92 -22.52 16.55
N GLY A 149 -5.73 -21.76 15.79
CA GLY A 149 -6.20 -22.14 14.46
C GLY A 149 -7.45 -23.02 14.47
N MET A 150 -8.07 -23.28 15.63
CA MET A 150 -9.27 -24.11 15.70
C MET A 150 -10.51 -23.31 15.29
N PRO A 151 -11.39 -23.86 14.43
CA PRO A 151 -12.59 -23.16 13.97
C PRO A 151 -13.60 -23.00 15.11
N VAL A 152 -13.99 -21.75 15.37
CA VAL A 152 -15.02 -21.36 16.33
C VAL A 152 -16.36 -21.21 15.63
N TRP A 153 -16.36 -20.66 14.41
CA TRP A 153 -17.57 -20.40 13.63
C TRP A 153 -17.25 -20.29 12.15
N GLU A 154 -18.19 -20.68 11.29
CA GLU A 154 -18.04 -20.59 9.84
C GLU A 154 -19.41 -20.45 9.17
N ARG A 155 -19.54 -19.48 8.27
CA ARG A 155 -20.72 -19.31 7.41
C ARG A 155 -20.35 -18.83 6.02
N GLU A 156 -21.16 -19.23 5.06
CA GLU A 156 -21.11 -18.75 3.69
C GLU A 156 -22.37 -17.93 3.42
N VAL A 157 -22.18 -16.64 3.15
CA VAL A 157 -23.24 -15.67 2.99
C VAL A 157 -23.28 -15.21 1.54
N LYS A 158 -24.40 -15.49 0.87
CA LYS A 158 -24.70 -14.90 -0.44
C LYS A 158 -25.13 -13.46 -0.22
N ALA A 159 -24.51 -12.52 -0.93
CA ALA A 159 -24.93 -11.12 -0.90
C ALA A 159 -26.43 -11.04 -1.22
N PRO A 160 -27.25 -10.36 -0.38
CA PRO A 160 -28.63 -10.10 -0.74
C PRO A 160 -28.63 -9.35 -2.07
N THR A 161 -29.43 -9.81 -3.03
CA THR A 161 -29.44 -9.30 -4.40
C THR A 161 -29.50 -7.77 -4.36
N PRO A 162 -28.53 -7.03 -4.94
CA PRO A 162 -28.67 -5.59 -4.97
C PRO A 162 -29.96 -5.29 -5.71
N SER A 163 -30.71 -4.40 -5.09
CA SER A 163 -31.97 -3.77 -5.51
C SER A 163 -32.25 -3.84 -7.01
N ASN A 164 -33.54 -3.89 -7.33
CA ASN A 164 -34.17 -3.68 -8.65
C ASN A 164 -33.78 -2.36 -9.38
N ARG A 165 -32.67 -1.72 -9.00
CA ARG A 165 -32.06 -0.50 -9.53
C ARG A 165 -31.73 -0.69 -11.00
N VAL A 166 -32.30 0.22 -11.78
CA VAL A 166 -31.94 0.43 -13.16
C VAL A 166 -30.71 1.32 -13.17
N TYR A 167 -29.59 0.82 -13.66
CA TYR A 167 -28.41 1.64 -13.85
C TYR A 167 -28.53 2.36 -15.19
N GLN A 168 -28.37 3.68 -15.15
CA GLN A 168 -28.36 4.51 -16.34
C GLN A 168 -26.92 4.68 -16.81
N MET A 169 -26.64 4.30 -18.05
CA MET A 169 -25.30 4.46 -18.61
C MET A 169 -25.01 5.95 -18.82
N SER A 170 -24.01 6.48 -18.09
CA SER A 170 -23.45 7.80 -18.34
C SER A 170 -22.53 7.76 -19.58
N PRO A 171 -22.42 8.84 -20.36
CA PRO A 171 -21.44 8.96 -21.45
C PRO A 171 -19.97 8.82 -21.02
N GLU A 172 -19.68 8.83 -19.72
CA GLU A 172 -18.33 9.00 -19.19
C GLU A 172 -17.84 7.78 -18.39
N ASP A 173 -18.73 6.81 -18.14
CA ASP A 173 -18.42 5.61 -17.34
C ASP A 173 -18.14 4.40 -18.23
N ALA A 174 -16.95 3.82 -18.07
CA ALA A 174 -16.60 2.54 -18.68
C ALA A 174 -17.29 1.37 -17.94
N TRP A 175 -17.68 0.32 -18.68
CA TRP A 175 -18.47 -0.82 -18.18
C TRP A 175 -17.83 -1.54 -16.98
N ASP A 176 -16.51 -1.62 -16.97
CA ASP A 176 -15.69 -2.16 -15.89
C ASP A 176 -15.86 -1.36 -14.59
N VAL A 177 -15.89 -0.03 -14.64
CA VAL A 177 -16.14 0.84 -13.46
C VAL A 177 -17.52 0.54 -12.86
N MET A 178 -18.55 0.46 -13.70
CA MET A 178 -19.90 0.16 -13.24
C MET A 178 -20.00 -1.23 -12.59
N MET A 179 -19.42 -2.25 -13.23
CA MET A 179 -19.36 -3.60 -12.66
C MET A 179 -18.54 -3.62 -11.35
N GLY A 180 -17.39 -2.94 -11.30
CA GLY A 180 -16.58 -2.82 -10.10
C GLY A 180 -17.34 -2.22 -8.93
N LYS A 181 -18.17 -1.19 -9.17
CA LYS A 181 -19.05 -0.60 -8.17
C LYS A 181 -20.02 -1.63 -7.58
N VAL A 182 -20.72 -2.38 -8.43
CA VAL A 182 -21.76 -3.30 -7.97
C VAL A 182 -21.20 -4.54 -7.30
N VAL A 183 -20.04 -5.06 -7.75
CA VAL A 183 -19.32 -6.10 -7.00
C VAL A 183 -18.95 -5.60 -5.61
N THR A 184 -18.41 -4.38 -5.51
CA THR A 184 -18.02 -3.79 -4.23
C THR A 184 -19.22 -3.60 -3.31
N GLU A 185 -20.34 -3.07 -3.81
CA GLU A 185 -21.61 -2.98 -3.06
C GLU A 185 -22.06 -4.35 -2.54
N SER A 186 -21.94 -5.40 -3.36
CA SER A 186 -22.36 -6.76 -2.99
C SER A 186 -21.46 -7.40 -1.93
N VAL A 187 -20.14 -7.18 -2.02
CA VAL A 187 -19.20 -7.59 -0.98
C VAL A 187 -19.54 -6.89 0.33
N ILE A 188 -19.85 -5.59 0.30
CA ILE A 188 -20.27 -4.83 1.49
C ILE A 188 -21.55 -5.44 2.10
N GLU A 189 -22.57 -5.73 1.29
CA GLU A 189 -23.82 -6.29 1.79
C GLU A 189 -23.64 -7.72 2.34
N ALA A 190 -22.80 -8.56 1.71
CA ALA A 190 -22.46 -9.87 2.24
C ALA A 190 -21.76 -9.77 3.60
N LEU A 191 -20.78 -8.86 3.75
CA LEU A 191 -20.08 -8.63 5.01
C LEU A 191 -21.02 -8.08 6.09
N LYS A 192 -21.97 -7.21 5.76
CA LYS A 192 -23.00 -6.74 6.71
C LYS A 192 -23.91 -7.88 7.17
N ALA A 193 -24.32 -8.76 6.27
CA ALA A 193 -25.09 -9.94 6.63
C ALA A 193 -24.28 -10.89 7.53
N THR A 194 -23.00 -11.11 7.24
CA THR A 194 -22.07 -11.82 8.13
C THR A 194 -21.97 -11.16 9.51
N ALA A 195 -21.83 -9.84 9.57
CA ALA A 195 -21.77 -9.09 10.82
C ALA A 195 -23.05 -9.26 11.67
N ASN A 196 -24.22 -9.26 11.03
CA ASN A 196 -25.48 -9.55 11.71
C ASN A 196 -25.51 -10.98 12.26
N GLU A 197 -25.10 -11.99 11.48
CA GLU A 197 -25.04 -13.37 11.97
C GLU A 197 -24.09 -13.54 13.15
N ILE A 198 -22.91 -12.91 13.10
CA ILE A 198 -21.94 -12.93 14.19
C ILE A 198 -22.53 -12.31 15.45
N THR A 199 -23.21 -11.17 15.33
CA THR A 199 -23.81 -10.45 16.45
C THR A 199 -24.79 -11.33 17.23
N PHE A 200 -25.54 -12.19 16.55
CA PHE A 200 -26.55 -13.07 17.15
C PHE A 200 -26.10 -14.54 17.32
N SER A 201 -24.84 -14.87 17.03
CA SER A 201 -24.32 -16.24 17.16
C SER A 201 -24.18 -16.64 18.62
N LYS A 202 -24.79 -17.77 19.00
CA LYS A 202 -24.62 -18.35 20.35
C LYS A 202 -23.21 -18.88 20.56
N GLU A 203 -22.60 -19.42 19.52
CA GLU A 203 -21.25 -20.00 19.53
C GLU A 203 -20.19 -18.92 19.82
N ILE A 204 -20.25 -17.79 19.11
CA ILE A 204 -19.30 -16.68 19.27
C ILE A 204 -19.49 -16.00 20.64
N ASN A 205 -20.73 -15.79 21.07
CA ASN A 205 -21.01 -15.22 22.39
C ASN A 205 -20.55 -16.15 23.53
N ALA A 206 -20.70 -17.48 23.38
CA ALA A 206 -20.18 -18.45 24.35
C ALA A 206 -18.64 -18.45 24.39
N PHE A 207 -17.98 -18.32 23.24
CA PHE A 207 -16.52 -18.20 23.14
C PHE A 207 -16.01 -16.94 23.85
N ALA A 208 -16.62 -15.78 23.58
CA ALA A 208 -16.27 -14.50 24.22
C ALA A 208 -16.37 -14.59 25.75
N ASN A 209 -17.47 -15.14 26.27
CA ASN A 209 -17.71 -15.23 27.71
C ASN A 209 -16.73 -16.15 28.45
N ARG A 210 -16.21 -17.22 27.81
CA ARG A 210 -15.20 -18.11 28.42
C ARG A 210 -13.85 -17.41 28.61
N LYS A 211 -13.51 -16.46 27.72
CA LYS A 211 -12.28 -15.65 27.79
C LYS A 211 -12.35 -14.56 28.86
N SER A 212 -13.54 -14.01 29.12
CA SER A 212 -13.74 -12.94 30.12
C SER A 212 -13.84 -13.41 31.57
N ALA A 213 -13.82 -14.71 31.84
CA ALA A 213 -13.87 -15.23 33.21
C ALA A 213 -12.50 -15.03 33.92
N PRO A 214 -12.47 -14.47 35.15
CA PRO A 214 -11.23 -14.31 35.90
C PRO A 214 -10.62 -15.68 36.22
N VAL A 215 -9.31 -15.81 35.98
CA VAL A 215 -8.54 -17.02 36.31
C VAL A 215 -8.47 -17.18 37.83
N ASN A 216 -9.43 -17.91 38.40
CA ASN A 216 -9.30 -18.43 39.76
C ASN A 216 -8.37 -19.65 39.73
N ALA A 217 -7.25 -19.53 40.42
CA ALA A 217 -6.37 -20.63 40.74
C ALA A 217 -7.12 -21.70 41.54
N ALA A 218 -7.25 -22.91 41.01
CA ALA A 218 -7.29 -24.15 41.79
C ALA A 218 -7.21 -25.42 40.92
N LYS A 219 -6.17 -26.20 41.22
CA LYS A 219 -6.13 -27.67 41.34
C LYS A 219 -5.98 -28.51 40.07
N THR A 220 -4.74 -28.97 39.92
CA THR A 220 -4.32 -30.30 39.50
C THR A 220 -5.39 -31.39 39.67
N ASN A 221 -5.73 -32.06 38.56
CA ASN A 221 -5.72 -33.52 38.44
C ASN A 221 -5.70 -33.92 36.95
N PRO A 222 -4.97 -34.97 36.57
CA PRO A 222 -4.81 -35.36 35.16
C PRO A 222 -6.03 -36.17 34.70
N MET A 223 -6.39 -36.02 33.42
CA MET A 223 -7.39 -36.85 32.73
C MET A 223 -6.79 -37.40 31.43
N PRO A 224 -7.33 -38.50 30.87
CA PRO A 224 -6.57 -39.72 30.64
C PRO A 224 -6.13 -39.88 29.18
N GLU A 225 -5.12 -40.72 28.98
CA GLU A 225 -4.70 -41.24 27.69
C GLU A 225 -5.85 -41.90 26.94
N THR A 226 -6.36 -41.28 25.87
CA THR A 226 -6.81 -41.99 24.67
C THR A 226 -7.00 -41.00 23.52
N VAL A 227 -6.86 -41.50 22.29
CA VAL A 227 -6.90 -40.77 21.01
C VAL A 227 -5.53 -40.26 20.52
N ILE A 228 -4.50 -41.11 20.66
CA ILE A 228 -3.51 -41.31 19.59
C ILE A 228 -3.98 -42.54 18.83
N GLN A 229 -4.61 -42.34 17.66
CA GLN A 229 -4.68 -43.26 16.52
C GLN A 229 -5.85 -42.84 15.62
N HIS A 230 -5.57 -42.11 14.53
CA HIS A 230 -6.25 -42.23 13.21
C HIS A 230 -5.74 -41.20 12.18
N MET A 231 -4.42 -41.03 12.00
CA MET A 231 -3.86 -40.44 10.77
C MET A 231 -2.49 -41.06 10.42
N GLN A 232 -2.45 -42.38 10.28
CA GLN A 232 -1.41 -43.04 9.50
C GLN A 232 -2.08 -43.90 8.44
N GLN A 233 -1.88 -43.48 7.18
CA GLN A 233 -1.86 -44.27 5.93
C GLN A 233 -2.66 -43.60 4.80
N ILE A 234 -1.99 -42.69 4.09
CA ILE A 234 -1.98 -42.73 2.62
C ILE A 234 -0.58 -42.32 2.17
N ASN A 235 0.10 -43.28 1.53
CA ASN A 235 1.50 -43.23 1.14
C ASN A 235 1.79 -42.22 0.03
N THR A 236 2.91 -41.53 0.19
CA THR A 236 3.71 -40.84 -0.83
C THR A 236 4.31 -41.86 -1.81
N PRO A 237 4.52 -41.48 -3.09
CA PRO A 237 5.72 -41.90 -3.82
C PRO A 237 6.69 -40.73 -4.03
N ALA A 238 7.96 -41.05 -3.82
CA ALA A 238 9.19 -40.26 -3.87
C ALA A 238 9.23 -39.02 -4.78
N ILE A 239 9.62 -37.90 -4.18
CA ILE A 239 10.21 -36.74 -4.87
C ILE A 239 11.70 -37.05 -5.12
N PRO A 240 12.20 -36.97 -6.35
CA PRO A 240 13.63 -37.08 -6.60
C PRO A 240 14.38 -35.87 -6.03
N THR A 241 15.52 -36.22 -5.45
CA THR A 241 16.63 -35.46 -4.89
C THR A 241 16.76 -33.99 -5.32
N ALA A 242 16.96 -33.17 -4.30
CA ALA A 242 17.30 -31.75 -4.33
C ALA A 242 18.22 -31.33 -5.49
N THR A 243 17.71 -30.44 -6.34
CA THR A 243 18.50 -29.33 -6.86
C THR A 243 18.28 -28.18 -5.90
N THR A 244 19.33 -27.81 -5.16
CA THR A 244 19.37 -26.67 -4.26
C THR A 244 18.86 -25.41 -4.97
N ALA A 245 17.64 -24.98 -4.63
CA ALA A 245 17.26 -23.60 -4.82
C ALA A 245 18.17 -22.75 -3.92
N PRO A 246 18.77 -21.67 -4.45
CA PRO A 246 19.77 -20.92 -3.70
C PRO A 246 19.12 -20.31 -2.46
N THR A 247 19.75 -20.52 -1.31
CA THR A 247 19.60 -19.70 -0.11
C THR A 247 19.52 -18.24 -0.55
N ALA A 248 18.47 -17.52 -0.14
CA ALA A 248 18.37 -16.08 -0.36
C ALA A 248 19.55 -15.39 0.32
N THR A 249 20.64 -15.20 -0.44
CA THR A 249 21.72 -14.29 -0.09
C THR A 249 21.12 -12.90 -0.10
N THR A 250 21.06 -12.24 1.06
CA THR A 250 20.92 -10.78 1.12
C THR A 250 21.97 -10.17 0.19
N GLU A 251 21.52 -9.64 -0.95
CA GLU A 251 22.37 -9.03 -1.96
C GLU A 251 23.16 -7.88 -1.32
N ASN A 252 24.49 -7.90 -1.43
CA ASN A 252 25.33 -6.88 -0.81
C ASN A 252 25.24 -5.58 -1.61
N LEU A 253 24.56 -4.57 -1.05
CA LEU A 253 24.43 -3.25 -1.68
C LEU A 253 25.57 -2.30 -1.33
N LEU A 254 26.59 -2.68 -0.56
CA LEU A 254 27.71 -1.77 -0.29
C LEU A 254 28.43 -1.36 -1.59
N PRO A 255 28.98 -0.14 -1.65
CA PRO A 255 29.63 0.35 -2.86
C PRO A 255 30.87 -0.49 -3.21
N HIS A 256 31.03 -0.82 -4.50
CA HIS A 256 32.14 -1.64 -4.99
C HIS A 256 33.34 -0.83 -5.52
N THR A 257 33.15 0.47 -5.75
CA THR A 257 34.17 1.36 -6.33
C THR A 257 34.36 2.58 -5.47
N MET A 258 35.62 2.98 -5.25
CA MET A 258 35.97 4.19 -4.49
C MET A 258 36.61 5.22 -5.43
N GLN A 259 36.09 6.45 -5.40
CA GLN A 259 36.67 7.62 -6.05
C GLN A 259 37.46 8.45 -5.04
N ALA A 260 38.43 9.22 -5.55
CA ALA A 260 39.14 10.19 -4.72
C ALA A 260 38.18 11.27 -4.18
N GLU A 261 38.41 11.69 -2.94
CA GLU A 261 37.62 12.74 -2.31
C GLU A 261 37.69 14.06 -3.10
N ARG A 262 36.57 14.79 -3.10
CA ARG A 262 36.42 16.10 -3.71
C ARG A 262 35.95 17.09 -2.65
N GLU A 263 36.75 18.12 -2.43
CA GLU A 263 36.49 19.09 -1.34
C GLU A 263 35.23 19.93 -1.56
N ASN A 264 34.77 20.05 -2.80
CA ASN A 264 33.58 20.81 -3.20
C ASN A 264 32.30 19.96 -3.27
N TYR A 265 32.34 18.70 -2.82
CA TYR A 265 31.16 17.82 -2.83
C TYR A 265 30.60 17.77 -1.41
N TYR A 266 29.33 18.17 -1.28
CA TYR A 266 28.63 18.28 0.01
C TYR A 266 27.33 17.50 -0.02
N ALA A 267 26.96 16.90 1.11
CA ALA A 267 25.68 16.23 1.22
C ALA A 267 24.98 16.48 2.57
N ILE A 268 23.66 16.46 2.54
CA ILE A 268 22.81 16.26 3.71
C ILE A 268 22.11 14.93 3.50
N VAL A 269 22.24 14.02 4.45
CA VAL A 269 21.64 12.69 4.38
C VAL A 269 20.78 12.49 5.63
N ILE A 270 19.48 12.34 5.41
CA ILE A 270 18.45 12.28 6.46
C ILE A 270 17.74 10.94 6.38
N GLY A 271 17.70 10.19 7.49
CA GLY A 271 16.98 8.94 7.59
C GLY A 271 16.23 8.82 8.91
N ILE A 272 14.90 8.82 8.87
CA ILE A 272 14.07 8.75 10.07
C ILE A 272 13.25 7.48 10.00
N GLU A 273 13.64 6.48 10.79
CA GLU A 273 12.93 5.21 10.88
C GLU A 273 12.08 5.15 12.13
N LYS A 274 12.63 5.60 13.26
CA LYS A 274 11.93 5.61 14.55
C LYS A 274 11.53 7.04 14.88
N TYR A 275 10.23 7.30 14.88
CA TYR A 275 9.67 8.59 15.25
C TYR A 275 9.33 8.65 16.74
N GLN A 276 9.29 9.86 17.30
CA GLN A 276 8.95 10.05 18.72
C GLN A 276 7.52 9.63 19.04
N SER A 277 6.58 9.91 18.14
CA SER A 277 5.14 9.73 18.39
C SER A 277 4.36 9.24 17.16
N LEU A 278 5.08 8.76 16.14
CA LEU A 278 4.50 8.24 14.89
C LEU A 278 4.92 6.80 14.65
N PRO A 279 4.23 6.07 13.77
CA PRO A 279 4.68 4.75 13.31
C PRO A 279 6.11 4.79 12.78
N SER A 280 6.76 3.64 12.77
CA SER A 280 8.08 3.53 12.15
C SER A 280 7.97 3.64 10.64
N SER A 281 8.96 4.29 10.02
CA SER A 281 9.16 4.30 8.56
C SER A 281 10.22 3.27 8.21
N ASP A 282 9.78 2.05 7.88
CA ASP A 282 10.66 0.89 7.71
C ASP A 282 11.89 1.17 6.84
N TYR A 283 13.04 0.76 7.36
CA TYR A 283 14.37 0.81 6.74
C TYR A 283 14.92 2.20 6.43
N SER A 284 14.21 3.29 6.73
CA SER A 284 14.63 4.65 6.36
C SER A 284 16.01 5.04 6.92
N LYS A 285 16.37 4.57 8.12
CA LYS A 285 17.70 4.80 8.71
C LYS A 285 18.76 3.96 8.01
N ALA A 286 18.47 2.68 7.77
CA ALA A 286 19.38 1.76 7.09
C ALA A 286 19.66 2.21 5.65
N ASP A 287 18.61 2.62 4.93
CA ASP A 287 18.65 3.22 3.60
C ASP A 287 19.55 4.45 3.57
N ALA A 288 19.32 5.42 4.46
CA ALA A 288 20.14 6.63 4.56
C ALA A 288 21.61 6.33 4.89
N THR A 289 21.85 5.33 5.75
CA THR A 289 23.21 4.90 6.09
C THR A 289 23.95 4.37 4.87
N LEU A 290 23.30 3.52 4.06
CA LEU A 290 23.91 3.00 2.83
C LEU A 290 24.10 4.09 1.78
N VAL A 291 23.16 5.02 1.64
CA VAL A 291 23.33 6.17 0.74
C VAL A 291 24.56 7.01 1.14
N ARG A 292 24.77 7.26 2.44
CA ARG A 292 26.00 7.91 2.91
C ARG A 292 27.26 7.17 2.48
N GLU A 293 27.29 5.85 2.61
CA GLU A 293 28.46 5.06 2.19
C GLU A 293 28.69 5.12 0.68
N HIS A 294 27.64 5.16 -0.14
CA HIS A 294 27.79 5.37 -1.59
C HIS A 294 28.28 6.76 -1.92
N LEU A 295 27.79 7.81 -1.25
CA LEU A 295 28.28 9.17 -1.47
C LEU A 295 29.78 9.27 -1.12
N LYS A 296 30.22 8.66 -0.02
CA LYS A 296 31.65 8.57 0.31
C LYS A 296 32.44 7.89 -0.80
N ALA A 297 31.92 6.77 -1.30
CA ALA A 297 32.51 6.03 -2.41
C ALA A 297 32.56 6.81 -3.73
N LEU A 298 31.65 7.77 -3.92
CA LEU A 298 31.61 8.68 -5.06
C LEU A 298 32.47 9.94 -4.87
N GLY A 299 33.27 10.00 -3.79
CA GLY A 299 34.22 11.08 -3.54
C GLY A 299 33.67 12.21 -2.68
N PHE A 300 32.52 12.06 -2.03
CA PHE A 300 32.09 13.00 -0.99
C PHE A 300 32.92 12.75 0.27
N ALA A 301 33.76 13.71 0.65
CA ALA A 301 34.52 13.59 1.90
C ALA A 301 33.56 13.47 3.09
N ASP A 302 33.86 12.59 4.05
CA ASP A 302 32.94 12.34 5.18
C ASP A 302 32.65 13.61 6.00
N ARG A 303 33.64 14.50 6.14
CA ARG A 303 33.52 15.83 6.77
C ARG A 303 32.53 16.76 6.07
N ASN A 304 32.20 16.48 4.81
CA ASN A 304 31.27 17.23 3.98
C ASN A 304 29.89 16.56 3.87
N ILE A 305 29.62 15.52 4.67
CA ILE A 305 28.31 14.86 4.76
C ILE A 305 27.71 15.14 6.13
N GLU A 306 26.67 15.98 6.20
CA GLU A 306 25.85 16.13 7.41
C GLU A 306 24.83 14.98 7.44
N PHE A 307 25.13 13.95 8.23
CA PHE A 307 24.24 12.80 8.44
C PHE A 307 23.42 12.98 9.72
N ILE A 308 22.10 13.02 9.58
CA ILE A 308 21.15 13.11 10.71
C ILE A 308 20.11 12.00 10.60
N ALA A 309 19.91 11.27 11.70
CA ALA A 309 18.99 10.14 11.74
C ALA A 309 18.24 10.06 13.06
N ASP A 310 17.02 9.50 13.00
CA ASP A 310 16.10 9.32 14.13
C ASP A 310 16.10 10.54 15.08
N GLU A 311 16.49 10.37 16.35
CA GLU A 311 16.43 11.39 17.40
C GLU A 311 17.20 12.68 17.11
N LYS A 312 18.13 12.66 16.13
CA LYS A 312 18.86 13.86 15.69
C LYS A 312 18.16 14.60 14.55
N ALA A 313 17.26 13.95 13.83
CA ALA A 313 16.51 14.50 12.70
C ALA A 313 15.24 15.22 13.16
N THR A 314 15.36 16.03 14.21
CA THR A 314 14.29 16.93 14.68
C THR A 314 14.09 18.08 13.70
N TYR A 315 12.98 18.83 13.82
CA TYR A 315 12.74 20.03 13.03
C TYR A 315 13.95 20.98 13.09
N SER A 316 14.47 21.21 14.31
CA SER A 316 15.63 22.05 14.53
C SER A 316 16.91 21.48 13.89
N GLY A 317 17.10 20.16 13.93
CA GLY A 317 18.23 19.45 13.31
C GLY A 317 18.23 19.59 11.78
N ILE A 318 17.08 19.34 11.15
CA ILE A 318 16.89 19.50 9.70
C ILE A 318 17.12 20.96 9.30
N ARG A 319 16.50 21.91 10.01
CA ARG A 319 16.66 23.35 9.75
C ARG A 319 18.13 23.79 9.89
N LYS A 320 18.83 23.32 10.93
CA LYS A 320 20.26 23.60 11.14
C LYS A 320 21.09 23.07 9.97
N ALA A 321 20.84 21.84 9.51
CA ALA A 321 21.57 21.23 8.40
C ALA A 321 21.38 22.04 7.10
N VAL A 322 20.13 22.30 6.72
CA VAL A 322 19.76 22.94 5.44
C VAL A 322 20.04 24.44 5.43
N GLU A 323 19.68 25.17 6.49
CA GLU A 323 19.67 26.64 6.48
C GLU A 323 20.91 27.27 7.10
N SER A 324 21.70 26.50 7.87
CA SER A 324 22.87 27.04 8.56
C SER A 324 24.16 26.33 8.19
N TRP A 325 24.19 25.00 8.25
CA TRP A 325 25.40 24.22 8.01
C TRP A 325 25.83 24.25 6.55
N LEU A 326 24.88 23.99 5.63
CA LEU A 326 25.16 23.87 4.20
C LEU A 326 25.52 25.22 3.54
N PRO A 327 24.77 26.33 3.74
CA PRO A 327 25.05 27.60 3.07
C PRO A 327 26.41 28.21 3.44
N ARG A 328 26.98 27.84 4.60
CA ARG A 328 28.29 28.31 5.07
C ARG A 328 29.47 27.57 4.44
N ARG A 329 29.21 26.49 3.69
CA ARG A 329 30.25 25.58 3.15
C ARG A 329 30.27 25.54 1.62
N VAL A 330 29.10 25.70 1.00
CA VAL A 330 28.99 25.62 -0.45
C VAL A 330 29.48 26.88 -1.15
N SER A 331 30.04 26.70 -2.34
CA SER A 331 30.55 27.75 -3.23
C SER A 331 30.09 27.49 -4.67
N ASN A 332 30.44 28.39 -5.60
CA ASN A 332 30.06 28.32 -7.01
C ASN A 332 30.48 27.02 -7.74
N ASN A 333 31.50 26.32 -7.23
CA ASN A 333 31.97 25.07 -7.80
C ASN A 333 31.41 23.83 -7.08
N SER A 334 30.55 24.02 -6.08
CA SER A 334 30.08 22.92 -5.24
C SER A 334 29.01 22.08 -5.92
N LYS A 335 29.07 20.77 -5.68
CA LYS A 335 27.97 19.83 -5.95
C LYS A 335 27.32 19.49 -4.61
N VAL A 336 25.99 19.59 -4.56
CA VAL A 336 25.21 19.30 -3.36
C VAL A 336 24.29 18.12 -3.62
N VAL A 337 24.25 17.17 -2.69
CA VAL A 337 23.25 16.09 -2.68
C VAL A 337 22.44 16.18 -1.38
N VAL A 338 21.12 16.22 -1.49
CA VAL A 338 20.21 16.10 -0.34
C VAL A 338 19.43 14.80 -0.50
N TYR A 339 19.59 13.88 0.45
CA TYR A 339 18.83 12.66 0.51
C TYR A 339 17.92 12.66 1.75
N PHE A 340 16.67 12.28 1.57
CA PHE A 340 15.72 12.08 2.66
C PHE A 340 14.99 10.75 2.51
N ALA A 341 14.93 9.96 3.59
CA ALA A 341 14.03 8.83 3.74
C ALA A 341 13.26 8.93 5.07
N GLY A 342 11.94 8.80 4.99
CA GLY A 342 11.06 8.93 6.15
C GLY A 342 9.62 9.24 5.76
N HIS A 343 8.82 9.66 6.73
CA HIS A 343 7.46 10.13 6.50
C HIS A 343 7.41 11.51 5.84
N GLY A 344 6.53 11.63 4.85
CA GLY A 344 6.01 12.91 4.39
C GLY A 344 4.52 13.06 4.75
N ALA A 345 4.02 14.28 4.76
CA ALA A 345 2.62 14.56 5.01
C ALA A 345 2.15 15.74 4.15
N PRO A 346 0.93 15.68 3.59
CA PRO A 346 0.28 16.85 3.03
C PRO A 346 -0.40 17.66 4.14
N GLU A 347 -0.31 18.98 4.07
CA GLU A 347 -1.17 19.83 4.87
C GLU A 347 -2.62 19.75 4.34
N PRO A 348 -3.62 19.42 5.19
CA PRO A 348 -4.97 19.13 4.73
C PRO A 348 -5.71 20.26 4.00
N GLN A 349 -5.39 21.54 4.25
CA GLN A 349 -6.10 22.70 3.72
C GLN A 349 -5.46 23.25 2.43
N SER A 350 -4.15 23.50 2.42
CA SER A 350 -3.40 24.04 1.30
C SER A 350 -2.94 22.96 0.33
N GLY A 351 -2.71 21.76 0.84
CA GLY A 351 -2.12 20.66 0.09
C GLY A 351 -0.60 20.69 -0.03
N ASP A 352 0.04 21.62 0.67
CA ASP A 352 1.49 21.75 0.68
C ASP A 352 2.13 20.50 1.28
N SER A 353 3.26 20.09 0.70
CA SER A 353 3.98 18.90 1.15
C SER A 353 5.01 19.22 2.23
N TYR A 354 5.09 18.40 3.27
CA TYR A 354 6.03 18.54 4.38
C TYR A 354 6.85 17.26 4.56
N LEU A 355 8.15 17.42 4.84
CA LEU A 355 8.96 16.37 5.46
C LEU A 355 8.60 16.34 6.94
N VAL A 356 8.28 15.15 7.47
CA VAL A 356 7.94 14.99 8.89
C VAL A 356 9.23 14.69 9.67
N PRO A 357 9.68 15.58 10.57
CA PRO A 357 10.85 15.35 11.42
C PRO A 357 10.57 14.33 12.52
N TYR A 358 11.60 13.90 13.23
CA TYR A 358 11.50 12.94 14.35
C TYR A 358 10.45 13.34 15.41
N ASP A 359 10.40 14.63 15.72
CA ASP A 359 9.51 15.31 16.67
C ASP A 359 8.27 15.92 16.00
N GLY A 360 7.97 15.52 14.75
CA GLY A 360 6.83 16.01 13.99
C GLY A 360 5.48 15.47 14.50
N ASP A 361 4.46 16.31 14.48
CA ASP A 361 3.07 15.95 14.75
C ASP A 361 2.19 16.32 13.54
N PRO A 362 1.59 15.33 12.84
CA PRO A 362 0.71 15.58 11.70
C PRO A 362 -0.52 16.44 12.01
N ASN A 363 -0.94 16.54 13.29
CA ASN A 363 -2.03 17.42 13.71
C ASN A 363 -1.60 18.90 13.81
N TYR A 364 -0.30 19.16 13.93
CA TYR A 364 0.33 20.49 14.01
C TYR A 364 1.43 20.59 12.96
N LEU A 365 1.11 20.18 11.73
CA LEU A 365 2.10 20.01 10.66
C LEU A 365 2.72 21.34 10.22
N LEU A 366 1.97 22.44 10.31
CA LEU A 366 2.46 23.79 9.98
C LEU A 366 3.61 24.23 10.92
N GLU A 367 3.55 23.83 12.19
CA GLU A 367 4.52 24.18 13.22
C GLU A 367 5.66 23.18 13.33
N THR A 368 5.35 21.89 13.14
CA THR A 368 6.27 20.79 13.45
C THR A 368 6.84 20.09 12.22
N GLY A 369 6.20 20.24 11.05
CA GLY A 369 6.68 19.74 9.77
C GLY A 369 7.70 20.68 9.13
N TYR A 370 8.64 20.16 8.35
CA TYR A 370 9.55 20.98 7.53
C TYR A 370 8.99 21.12 6.10
N PRO A 371 8.57 22.33 5.67
CA PRO A 371 7.91 22.50 4.37
C PRO A 371 8.84 22.13 3.21
N LEU A 372 8.36 21.33 2.26
CA LEU A 372 9.14 20.90 1.11
C LEU A 372 9.43 22.07 0.16
N ARG A 373 8.48 22.98 -0.01
CA ARG A 373 8.71 24.24 -0.71
C ARG A 373 9.86 25.05 -0.11
N ARG A 374 9.93 25.12 1.22
CA ARG A 374 11.02 25.80 1.93
C ARG A 374 12.36 25.09 1.71
N LEU A 375 12.38 23.75 1.64
CA LEU A 375 13.58 23.02 1.24
C LEU A 375 14.08 23.50 -0.12
N TYR A 376 13.22 23.48 -1.13
CA TYR A 376 13.60 23.87 -2.49
C TYR A 376 14.05 25.33 -2.55
N GLU A 377 13.31 26.26 -1.96
CA GLU A 377 13.68 27.69 -1.93
C GLU A 377 15.08 27.91 -1.31
N LYS A 378 15.43 27.17 -0.24
CA LYS A 378 16.74 27.28 0.41
C LYS A 378 17.86 26.67 -0.43
N LEU A 379 17.60 25.54 -1.08
CA LEU A 379 18.55 24.86 -1.94
C LEU A 379 18.82 25.64 -3.24
N GLU A 380 17.79 26.21 -3.84
CA GLU A 380 17.91 27.12 -5.00
C GLU A 380 18.66 28.41 -4.64
N GLY A 381 18.55 28.86 -3.39
CA GLY A 381 19.30 30.01 -2.87
C GLY A 381 20.82 29.79 -2.77
N LEU A 382 21.30 28.55 -2.88
CA LEU A 382 22.72 28.24 -2.76
C LEU A 382 23.50 28.71 -3.99
N PRO A 383 24.78 29.11 -3.82
CA PRO A 383 25.68 29.37 -4.94
C PRO A 383 26.10 28.09 -5.69
N ALA A 384 25.70 26.90 -5.25
CA ALA A 384 26.16 25.62 -5.78
C ALA A 384 25.96 25.48 -7.30
N LYS A 385 26.93 24.83 -7.95
CA LYS A 385 26.89 24.54 -9.39
C LYS A 385 25.72 23.63 -9.75
N GLU A 386 25.52 22.58 -8.95
CA GLU A 386 24.47 21.59 -9.11
C GLU A 386 23.98 21.12 -7.74
N VAL A 387 22.66 21.00 -7.61
CA VAL A 387 21.98 20.45 -6.44
C VAL A 387 21.11 19.27 -6.89
N ILE A 388 21.30 18.11 -6.27
CA ILE A 388 20.51 16.91 -6.51
C ILE A 388 19.72 16.61 -5.24
N VAL A 389 18.41 16.47 -5.36
CA VAL A 389 17.54 16.10 -4.24
C VAL A 389 16.94 14.73 -4.51
N LEU A 390 17.08 13.81 -3.58
CA LEU A 390 16.60 12.43 -3.64
C LEU A 390 15.62 12.22 -2.48
N LEU A 391 14.33 12.03 -2.80
CA LEU A 391 13.28 11.92 -1.78
C LEU A 391 12.65 10.53 -1.81
N ASP A 392 12.81 9.78 -0.72
CA ASP A 392 12.16 8.49 -0.49
C ASP A 392 11.09 8.61 0.60
N ALA A 393 9.98 9.27 0.25
CA ALA A 393 8.87 9.60 1.14
C ALA A 393 7.55 9.66 0.37
N CYS A 394 6.42 9.47 1.07
CA CYS A 394 5.09 9.71 0.53
C CYS A 394 4.54 11.05 1.04
N PHE A 395 3.88 11.83 0.19
CA PHE A 395 3.21 13.09 0.59
C PHE A 395 1.69 13.05 0.44
N THR A 396 1.13 11.84 0.40
CA THR A 396 -0.28 11.60 0.07
C THR A 396 -1.13 11.41 1.31
N GLY A 397 -0.50 11.31 2.48
CA GLY A 397 -1.18 11.04 3.73
C GLY A 397 -1.64 9.58 3.90
N SER A 398 -1.26 8.69 2.98
CA SER A 398 -1.56 7.26 3.07
C SER A 398 -0.33 6.42 2.71
N GLY A 399 -0.24 5.22 3.31
CA GLY A 399 0.83 4.25 3.05
C GLY A 399 2.03 4.31 4.02
N GLY A 400 2.99 3.39 3.85
CA GLY A 400 4.05 3.10 4.84
C GLY A 400 5.05 4.23 5.10
N ARG A 401 5.15 5.22 4.21
CA ARG A 401 5.99 6.41 4.37
C ARG A 401 5.20 7.73 4.31
N SER A 402 3.91 7.71 4.70
CA SER A 402 3.10 8.92 4.87
C SER A 402 2.31 8.91 6.18
N VAL A 403 2.02 10.09 6.71
CA VAL A 403 1.17 10.27 7.90
C VAL A 403 0.16 11.40 7.69
N LEU A 404 -0.96 11.36 8.41
CA LEU A 404 -2.00 12.39 8.43
C LEU A 404 -2.46 12.67 9.85
N ALA A 405 -3.01 13.87 10.04
CA ALA A 405 -3.78 14.22 11.22
C ALA A 405 -4.93 13.24 11.45
N GLN A 406 -5.25 12.95 12.71
CA GLN A 406 -6.30 12.02 13.06
C GLN A 406 -7.66 12.54 12.57
N GLY A 407 -8.37 11.73 11.77
CA GLY A 407 -9.67 12.10 11.20
C GLY A 407 -9.58 12.92 9.90
N ALA A 408 -8.38 13.32 9.46
CA ALA A 408 -8.19 13.92 8.14
C ALA A 408 -8.33 12.84 7.05
N ARG A 409 -9.03 13.18 5.97
CA ARG A 409 -9.08 12.37 4.75
C ARG A 409 -8.10 12.94 3.75
N SER A 410 -7.32 12.09 3.10
CA SER A 410 -6.52 12.52 1.96
C SER A 410 -7.45 12.85 0.79
N LEU A 411 -7.73 14.14 0.63
CA LEU A 411 -8.37 14.73 -0.56
C LEU A 411 -7.37 15.63 -1.32
N VAL A 412 -6.10 15.58 -0.90
CA VAL A 412 -5.10 16.56 -1.28
C VAL A 412 -4.42 16.16 -2.58
N ARG A 413 -4.44 17.08 -3.53
CA ARG A 413 -3.59 17.05 -4.71
C ARG A 413 -2.17 17.42 -4.28
N VAL A 414 -1.24 16.46 -4.37
CA VAL A 414 0.18 16.72 -4.10
C VAL A 414 0.68 17.85 -4.99
N GLU A 415 1.31 18.86 -4.37
CA GLU A 415 1.86 20.03 -5.05
C GLU A 415 2.84 19.59 -6.14
N LYS A 416 2.76 20.22 -7.31
CA LYS A 416 3.77 20.00 -8.36
C LYS A 416 5.08 20.64 -7.91
N ILE A 417 6.18 19.93 -8.14
CA ILE A 417 7.53 20.47 -7.91
C ILE A 417 7.74 21.64 -8.89
N ASP A 418 7.72 22.87 -8.36
CA ASP A 418 7.94 24.12 -9.09
C ASP A 418 9.35 24.65 -8.77
N LEU A 419 10.33 24.27 -9.60
CA LEU A 419 11.72 24.74 -9.50
C LEU A 419 11.89 25.99 -10.34
N LYS A 420 12.45 27.04 -9.73
CA LYS A 420 12.72 28.34 -10.31
C LYS A 420 14.12 28.44 -10.92
N LYS A 421 15.03 27.52 -10.58
CA LYS A 421 16.41 27.53 -11.08
C LYS A 421 16.80 26.23 -11.76
N ASP A 422 17.63 26.34 -12.80
CA ASP A 422 18.10 25.20 -13.58
C ASP A 422 19.26 24.45 -12.93
N ASN A 423 19.79 24.89 -11.78
CA ASN A 423 20.89 24.26 -11.07
C ASN A 423 20.44 23.22 -10.04
N ILE A 424 19.13 22.94 -9.94
CA ILE A 424 18.56 21.93 -9.04
C ILE A 424 17.80 20.88 -9.84
N ALA A 425 17.93 19.62 -9.44
CA ALA A 425 17.12 18.52 -9.92
C ALA A 425 16.63 17.66 -8.74
N VAL A 426 15.41 17.18 -8.83
CA VAL A 426 14.72 16.41 -7.80
C VAL A 426 14.29 15.08 -8.39
N LEU A 427 14.61 13.99 -7.71
CA LEU A 427 14.15 12.64 -7.99
C LEU A 427 13.38 12.13 -6.76
N THR A 428 12.10 11.83 -6.95
CA THR A 428 11.19 11.38 -5.89
C THR A 428 10.81 9.91 -6.07
N SER A 429 10.51 9.23 -4.97
CA SER A 429 10.09 7.83 -4.96
C SER A 429 8.72 7.56 -5.58
N THR A 430 7.88 8.59 -5.67
CA THR A 430 6.49 8.53 -6.16
C THR A 430 6.15 9.76 -7.01
N GLN A 431 5.09 9.67 -7.83
CA GLN A 431 4.44 10.83 -8.46
C GLN A 431 3.01 10.99 -7.93
N GLY A 432 2.53 12.24 -7.90
CA GLY A 432 1.14 12.54 -7.57
C GLY A 432 0.70 11.92 -6.25
N SER A 433 -0.41 11.20 -6.25
CA SER A 433 -1.01 10.56 -5.07
C SER A 433 -0.54 9.12 -4.80
N GLN A 434 0.57 8.69 -5.39
CA GLN A 434 1.10 7.33 -5.22
C GLN A 434 1.86 7.13 -3.90
N ILE A 435 1.99 5.87 -3.48
CA ILE A 435 2.59 5.47 -2.20
C ILE A 435 4.02 4.96 -2.42
N SER A 436 4.97 5.45 -1.63
CA SER A 436 6.31 4.87 -1.48
C SER A 436 6.26 3.72 -0.48
N THR A 437 6.70 2.54 -0.91
CA THR A 437 6.70 1.32 -0.10
C THR A 437 8.10 0.78 0.15
N SER A 438 8.24 0.08 1.26
CA SER A 438 9.38 -0.80 1.55
C SER A 438 9.11 -2.24 1.08
N SER A 439 10.17 -3.02 0.92
CA SER A 439 10.10 -4.46 0.67
C SER A 439 10.76 -5.21 1.82
N GLN A 440 10.01 -6.12 2.46
CA GLN A 440 10.55 -6.95 3.55
C GLN A 440 11.59 -7.96 3.06
N GLU A 441 11.39 -8.50 1.85
CA GLU A 441 12.36 -9.40 1.20
C GLU A 441 13.70 -8.69 1.01
N LYS A 442 13.67 -7.44 0.54
CA LYS A 442 14.86 -6.64 0.24
C LYS A 442 15.40 -5.91 1.46
N LYS A 443 14.61 -5.75 2.52
CA LYS A 443 14.92 -4.97 3.74
C LYS A 443 15.30 -3.51 3.45
N HIS A 444 14.64 -2.91 2.47
CA HIS A 444 14.91 -1.55 1.98
C HIS A 444 13.62 -0.88 1.50
N GLY A 445 13.60 0.46 1.45
CA GLY A 445 12.68 1.20 0.59
C GLY A 445 12.88 0.81 -0.87
N LEU A 446 11.80 0.58 -1.64
CA LEU A 446 11.94 0.14 -3.04
C LEU A 446 12.74 1.13 -3.89
N PHE A 447 12.47 2.42 -3.71
CA PHE A 447 13.21 3.48 -4.40
C PHE A 447 14.69 3.44 -4.04
N THR A 448 15.02 3.44 -2.75
CA THR A 448 16.43 3.42 -2.33
C THR A 448 17.13 2.13 -2.75
N TYR A 449 16.48 0.97 -2.64
CA TYR A 449 17.05 -0.31 -3.11
C TYR A 449 17.52 -0.21 -4.56
N PHE A 450 16.65 0.22 -5.48
CA PHE A 450 17.02 0.31 -6.89
C PHE A 450 17.94 1.49 -7.20
N LEU A 451 17.90 2.57 -6.42
CA LEU A 451 18.88 3.66 -6.50
C LEU A 451 20.29 3.13 -6.22
N LEU A 452 20.48 2.39 -5.12
CA LEU A 452 21.77 1.81 -4.76
C LEU A 452 22.25 0.81 -5.81
N LYS A 453 21.34 -0.01 -6.37
CA LYS A 453 21.69 -0.88 -7.51
C LYS A 453 22.11 -0.11 -8.76
N ALA A 454 21.42 0.98 -9.09
CA ALA A 454 21.82 1.82 -10.21
C ALA A 454 23.25 2.36 -10.02
N LEU A 455 23.58 2.80 -8.80
CA LEU A 455 24.93 3.26 -8.46
C LEU A 455 25.98 2.15 -8.53
N ASN A 456 25.67 0.94 -8.04
CA ASN A 456 26.59 -0.20 -8.14
C ASN A 456 26.80 -0.66 -9.59
N ASP A 457 25.77 -0.54 -10.44
CA ASP A 457 25.84 -0.83 -11.88
C ASP A 457 26.58 0.27 -12.68
N GLY A 458 27.15 1.26 -12.00
CA GLY A 458 27.97 2.30 -12.64
C GLY A 458 27.17 3.50 -13.16
N ASN A 459 25.85 3.56 -12.96
CA ASN A 459 25.06 4.73 -13.35
C ASN A 459 25.43 5.91 -12.45
N ARG A 460 25.77 7.04 -13.07
CA ARG A 460 26.14 8.28 -12.36
C ARG A 460 25.25 9.43 -12.75
N ASN A 461 24.81 9.51 -14.00
CA ASN A 461 23.93 10.59 -14.44
C ASN A 461 22.50 10.40 -13.89
N LEU A 462 21.89 11.49 -13.41
CA LEU A 462 20.54 11.44 -12.84
C LEU A 462 19.48 10.95 -13.85
N SER A 463 19.62 11.24 -15.15
CA SER A 463 18.69 10.71 -16.17
C SER A 463 18.75 9.19 -16.24
N ASP A 464 19.96 8.63 -16.23
CA ASP A 464 20.18 7.19 -16.37
C ASP A 464 19.74 6.45 -15.10
N ILE A 465 20.02 7.06 -13.94
CA ILE A 465 19.52 6.58 -12.65
C ILE A 465 17.99 6.58 -12.63
N TYR A 466 17.35 7.66 -13.08
CA TYR A 466 15.88 7.73 -13.15
C TYR A 466 15.30 6.62 -14.03
N GLU A 467 15.80 6.42 -15.25
CA GLU A 467 15.31 5.36 -16.14
C GLU A 467 15.53 3.96 -15.53
N TYR A 468 16.68 3.73 -14.90
CA TYR A 468 16.99 2.49 -14.21
C TYR A 468 16.02 2.21 -13.07
N VAL A 469 15.82 3.21 -12.20
CA VAL A 469 15.04 3.13 -10.97
C VAL A 469 13.56 3.05 -11.30
N ARG A 470 13.05 3.89 -12.21
CA ARG A 470 11.63 3.94 -12.57
C ARG A 470 11.11 2.59 -13.01
N LEU A 471 11.72 1.97 -14.02
CA LEU A 471 11.25 0.69 -14.56
C LEU A 471 11.24 -0.41 -13.49
N ARG A 472 12.27 -0.45 -12.65
CA ARG A 472 12.41 -1.50 -11.63
C ARG A 472 11.51 -1.29 -10.43
N VAL A 473 11.38 -0.05 -9.95
CA VAL A 473 10.44 0.31 -8.88
C VAL A 473 9.01 0.04 -9.35
N GLU A 474 8.62 0.45 -10.56
CA GLU A 474 7.27 0.20 -11.07
C GLU A 474 6.98 -1.31 -11.18
N ASN A 475 7.94 -2.10 -11.68
CA ASN A 475 7.77 -3.54 -11.80
C ASN A 475 7.71 -4.25 -10.45
N GLU A 476 8.53 -3.83 -9.49
CA GLU A 476 8.56 -4.43 -8.17
C GLU A 476 7.35 -3.99 -7.32
N ALA A 477 6.96 -2.72 -7.41
CA ALA A 477 5.76 -2.21 -6.75
C ALA A 477 4.50 -2.93 -7.26
N LYS A 478 4.41 -3.20 -8.57
CA LYS A 478 3.34 -4.05 -9.14
C LYS A 478 3.31 -5.45 -8.51
N ARG A 479 4.46 -6.06 -8.24
CA ARG A 479 4.54 -7.37 -7.55
C ARG A 479 4.08 -7.29 -6.10
N LEU A 480 4.31 -6.15 -5.44
CA LEU A 480 3.80 -5.84 -4.11
C LEU A 480 2.35 -5.31 -4.12
N ASN A 481 1.68 -5.26 -5.27
CA ASN A 481 0.34 -4.70 -5.47
C ASN A 481 0.19 -3.24 -4.99
N VAL A 482 1.27 -2.46 -5.07
CA VAL A 482 1.30 -1.01 -4.78
C VAL A 482 1.58 -0.25 -6.08
N GLU A 483 0.96 0.91 -6.24
CA GLU A 483 1.32 1.83 -7.31
C GLU A 483 2.40 2.79 -6.81
N GLN A 484 3.59 2.66 -7.39
CA GLN A 484 4.74 3.51 -7.12
C GLN A 484 5.51 3.74 -8.41
N SER A 485 5.50 4.99 -8.89
CA SER A 485 6.32 5.44 -10.02
C SER A 485 7.23 6.56 -9.53
N PRO A 486 8.56 6.40 -9.58
CA PRO A 486 9.49 7.50 -9.34
C PRO A 486 9.24 8.66 -10.30
N ALA A 487 9.45 9.90 -9.86
CA ALA A 487 9.33 11.11 -10.67
C ALA A 487 10.64 11.89 -10.68
N ILE A 488 10.93 12.58 -11.77
CA ILE A 488 12.07 13.50 -11.88
C ILE A 488 11.59 14.90 -12.31
N SER A 489 12.20 15.93 -11.73
CA SER A 489 12.01 17.33 -12.09
C SER A 489 13.36 18.06 -12.11
N PRO A 490 13.73 18.81 -13.18
CA PRO A 490 13.00 18.95 -14.43
C PRO A 490 12.97 17.62 -15.22
N ASP A 491 12.35 17.61 -16.39
CA ASP A 491 12.16 16.39 -17.17
C ASP A 491 13.51 15.69 -17.52
N PRO A 492 13.50 14.37 -17.80
CA PRO A 492 14.73 13.60 -18.03
C PRO A 492 15.66 14.16 -19.12
N ALA A 493 15.12 14.81 -20.16
CA ALA A 493 15.94 15.37 -21.22
C ALA A 493 16.70 16.61 -20.76
N SER A 494 16.08 17.42 -19.90
CA SER A 494 16.67 18.64 -19.32
C SER A 494 17.84 18.37 -18.35
N VAL A 495 17.86 17.19 -17.72
CA VAL A 495 18.95 16.79 -16.81
C VAL A 495 20.06 15.99 -17.50
N LYS A 496 19.88 15.56 -18.74
CA LYS A 496 20.83 14.70 -19.46
C LYS A 496 22.20 15.38 -19.61
N GLY A 497 23.26 14.69 -19.20
CA GLY A 497 24.63 15.23 -19.23
C GLY A 497 24.95 16.22 -18.10
N ARG A 498 23.97 16.53 -17.24
CA ARG A 498 24.10 17.30 -16.01
C ARG A 498 23.79 16.41 -14.80
N PHE A 499 23.98 16.92 -13.59
CA PHE A 499 23.56 16.23 -12.35
C PHE A 499 24.09 14.80 -12.22
N ALA A 500 25.39 14.60 -12.45
CA ALA A 500 26.01 13.31 -12.14
C ALA A 500 26.25 13.20 -10.63
N LEU A 501 26.08 12.01 -10.04
CA LEU A 501 26.53 11.72 -8.67
C LEU A 501 28.04 11.47 -8.63
#